data_AF-A0A0X2NPJ8-F1
#
_entry.id   AF-A0A0X2NPJ8-F1
#
_cell.length_a   1.000
_cell.length_b   1.000
_cell.length_c   1.000
_cell.angle_alpha   90.00
_cell.angle_beta   90.00
_cell.angle_gamma   90.00
#
_symmetry.space_group_name_H-M   'P 1'
#
loop_
_entity.id
_entity.type
_entity.pdbx_description
1 polymer ?
#
loop_
_entity_poly.entity_id
_entity_poly.type
_entity_poly.pdbx_seq_one_letter_code
_entity_poly.pdbx_strand_id
1 'polypeptide(L)'
;MNSLTPLTAAICAVVVVMVAHEPVVSGIFLIAAAVMALCAGRRHRRALLAALVISVPATVSYALIYVPFADDGWATTGDLSLRFAAMTVSGLLLLSFVNADDLMRDLQLRIPAPLVYMVGSVVRLLPMAQHRWRTIRQVQLSRGVPDSWRARTSCVLPLVVGLVVDAGNRARPLQRTGIGETGTRTVLVPVADPPVQRIGRWLLIVASVLAAVLAVM
;
A
#
# COMPACT_ATOMS: atom_id res chain seq x y z
N MET A 1 1.66 15.18 -7.63
CA MET A 1 0.24 14.97 -7.25
C MET A 1 0.19 14.80 -5.74
N ASN A 2 -0.81 15.35 -5.05
CA ASN A 2 -0.95 15.09 -3.62
C ASN A 2 -1.24 13.59 -3.42
N SER A 3 -0.47 12.92 -2.56
CA SER A 3 -0.58 11.49 -2.24
C SER A 3 -1.94 11.08 -1.64
N LEU A 4 -2.71 12.04 -1.11
CA LEU A 4 -4.08 11.78 -0.68
C LEU A 4 -5.01 11.43 -1.86
N THR A 5 -4.79 11.99 -3.05
CA THR A 5 -5.69 11.75 -4.20
C THR A 5 -5.66 10.31 -4.72
N PRO A 6 -4.50 9.67 -5.02
CA PRO A 6 -4.47 8.27 -5.40
C PRO A 6 -4.91 7.36 -4.25
N LEU A 7 -4.67 7.73 -2.99
CA LEU A 7 -5.15 6.96 -1.84
C LEU A 7 -6.67 6.96 -1.76
N THR A 8 -7.32 8.13 -1.88
CA THR A 8 -8.79 8.19 -1.90
C THR A 8 -9.36 7.50 -3.13
N ALA A 9 -8.73 7.64 -4.29
CA ALA A 9 -9.15 6.95 -5.51
C ALA A 9 -9.05 5.43 -5.35
N ALA A 10 -7.99 4.91 -4.70
CA ALA A 10 -7.82 3.49 -4.42
C ALA A 10 -8.96 2.95 -3.55
N ILE A 11 -9.28 3.64 -2.45
CA ILE A 11 -10.36 3.26 -1.55
C ILE A 11 -11.71 3.31 -2.29
N CYS A 12 -11.97 4.38 -3.03
CA CYS A 12 -13.22 4.52 -3.79
C CYS A 12 -13.36 3.43 -4.86
N ALA A 13 -12.30 3.11 -5.60
CA ALA A 13 -12.31 2.05 -6.61
C ALA A 13 -12.61 0.67 -5.99
N VAL A 14 -11.96 0.35 -4.87
CA VAL A 14 -12.21 -0.89 -4.12
C VAL A 14 -13.66 -0.97 -3.65
N VAL A 15 -14.20 0.11 -3.06
CA VAL A 15 -15.59 0.15 -2.58
C VAL A 15 -16.57 0.02 -3.74
N VAL A 16 -16.37 0.73 -4.86
CA VAL A 16 -17.27 0.66 -6.01
C VAL A 16 -17.29 -0.74 -6.62
N VAL A 17 -16.13 -1.37 -6.82
CA VAL A 17 -16.05 -2.75 -7.34
C VAL A 17 -16.70 -3.74 -6.37
N MET A 18 -16.53 -3.52 -5.07
CA MET A 18 -17.16 -4.36 -4.03
C MET A 18 -18.69 -4.29 -4.06
N VAL A 19 -19.24 -3.09 -4.23
CA VAL A 19 -20.68 -2.86 -4.09
C VAL A 19 -21.45 -3.08 -5.40
N ALA A 20 -20.86 -2.78 -6.56
CA ALA A 20 -21.57 -2.80 -7.84
C ALA A 20 -22.12 -4.18 -8.25
N HIS A 21 -21.60 -5.28 -7.70
CA HIS A 21 -22.04 -6.66 -7.96
C HIS A 21 -22.30 -7.00 -9.46
N GLU A 22 -21.64 -6.30 -10.38
CA GLU A 22 -21.85 -6.41 -11.83
C GLU A 22 -20.52 -6.76 -12.52
N PRO A 23 -20.47 -7.85 -13.32
CA PRO A 23 -19.23 -8.30 -13.96
C PRO A 23 -18.70 -7.28 -14.97
N VAL A 24 -19.59 -6.51 -15.61
CA VAL A 24 -19.22 -5.46 -16.57
C VAL A 24 -18.42 -4.36 -15.89
N VAL A 25 -18.85 -3.91 -14.71
CA VAL A 25 -18.15 -2.86 -13.94
C VAL A 25 -16.77 -3.36 -13.54
N SER A 26 -16.66 -4.59 -13.04
CA SER A 26 -15.38 -5.21 -12.67
C SER A 26 -14.43 -5.32 -13.86
N GLY A 27 -14.93 -5.72 -15.04
CA GLY A 27 -14.16 -5.76 -16.28
C GLY A 27 -13.63 -4.39 -16.70
N ILE A 28 -14.47 -3.35 -16.66
CA ILE A 28 -14.06 -1.97 -16.98
C ILE A 28 -12.95 -1.50 -16.05
N PHE A 29 -13.09 -1.71 -14.74
CA PHE A 29 -12.06 -1.32 -13.76
C PHE A 29 -10.74 -2.05 -13.98
N LEU A 30 -10.79 -3.34 -14.33
CA LEU A 30 -9.60 -4.15 -14.60
C LEU A 30 -8.89 -3.68 -15.89
N ILE A 31 -9.65 -3.42 -16.96
CA ILE A 31 -9.10 -2.90 -18.22
C ILE A 31 -8.52 -1.49 -18.01
N ALA A 32 -9.24 -0.61 -17.34
CA ALA A 32 -8.77 0.75 -17.04
C ALA A 32 -7.48 0.70 -16.22
N ALA A 33 -7.40 -0.17 -15.21
CA ALA A 33 -6.18 -0.37 -14.44
C ALA A 33 -5.03 -0.93 -15.31
N ALA A 34 -5.30 -1.88 -16.21
CA ALA A 34 -4.30 -2.41 -17.12
C ALA A 34 -3.73 -1.34 -18.06
N VAL A 35 -4.60 -0.53 -18.68
CA VAL A 35 -4.21 0.60 -19.54
C VAL A 35 -3.38 1.62 -18.75
N MET A 36 -3.85 2.01 -17.57
CA MET A 36 -3.13 2.94 -16.69
C MET A 36 -1.74 2.42 -16.31
N ALA A 37 -1.61 1.14 -15.98
CA ALA A 37 -0.32 0.53 -15.64
C ALA A 37 0.64 0.50 -16.84
N LEU A 38 0.12 0.27 -18.05
CA LEU A 38 0.91 0.26 -19.27
C LEU A 38 1.43 1.66 -19.62
N CYS A 39 0.63 2.70 -19.43
CA CYS A 39 0.98 4.10 -19.71
C CYS A 39 1.90 4.72 -18.64
N ALA A 40 1.73 4.38 -17.36
CA ALA A 40 2.44 5.05 -16.26
C ALA A 40 3.89 4.59 -16.03
N GLY A 41 4.33 3.50 -16.67
CA GLY A 41 5.74 3.05 -16.66
C GLY A 41 6.03 1.78 -15.84
N ARG A 42 7.32 1.40 -15.76
CA ARG A 42 7.77 0.08 -15.29
C ARG A 42 7.39 -0.25 -13.84
N ARG A 43 7.37 0.74 -12.94
CA ARG A 43 6.99 0.56 -11.52
C ARG A 43 5.54 0.09 -11.39
N HIS A 44 4.63 0.71 -12.13
CA HIS A 44 3.20 0.43 -12.08
C HIS A 44 2.86 -0.92 -12.74
N ARG A 45 3.59 -1.30 -13.79
CA ARG A 45 3.49 -2.64 -14.37
C ARG A 45 3.86 -3.74 -13.38
N ARG A 46 4.89 -3.52 -12.55
CA ARG A 46 5.24 -4.47 -11.47
C ARG A 46 4.14 -4.57 -10.42
N ALA A 47 3.48 -3.47 -10.07
CA ALA A 47 2.35 -3.48 -9.15
C ALA A 47 1.15 -4.25 -9.73
N LEU A 48 0.86 -4.08 -11.02
CA LEU A 48 -0.17 -4.86 -11.72
C LEU A 48 0.15 -6.36 -11.70
N LEU A 49 1.38 -6.73 -12.07
CA LEU A 49 1.79 -8.14 -12.07
C LEU A 49 1.73 -8.74 -10.66
N ALA A 50 2.17 -8.00 -9.64
CA ALA A 50 2.07 -8.45 -8.26
C ALA A 50 0.60 -8.66 -7.83
N ALA A 51 -0.30 -7.73 -8.18
CA ALA A 51 -1.72 -7.87 -7.88
C ALA A 51 -2.34 -9.08 -8.59
N LEU A 52 -2.01 -9.29 -9.86
CA LEU A 52 -2.48 -10.45 -10.63
C LEU A 52 -1.99 -11.75 -10.01
N VAL A 53 -0.71 -11.83 -9.63
CA VAL A 53 -0.12 -13.00 -8.95
C VAL A 53 -0.81 -13.29 -7.62
N ILE A 54 -1.17 -12.26 -6.84
CA ILE A 54 -1.92 -12.41 -5.59
C ILE A 54 -3.35 -12.91 -5.85
N SER A 55 -3.95 -12.56 -6.99
CA SER A 55 -5.30 -13.01 -7.33
C SER A 55 -5.38 -14.50 -7.71
N VAL A 56 -4.33 -15.07 -8.28
CA VAL A 56 -4.29 -16.49 -8.72
C VAL A 56 -4.66 -17.50 -7.61
N PRO A 57 -4.05 -17.48 -6.42
CA PRO A 57 -4.44 -18.43 -5.38
C PRO A 57 -5.90 -18.27 -4.93
N ALA A 58 -6.42 -17.04 -4.91
CA ALA A 58 -7.82 -16.80 -4.59
C ALA A 58 -8.77 -17.38 -5.66
N THR A 59 -8.44 -17.24 -6.95
CA THR A 59 -9.25 -17.84 -8.02
C THR A 59 -9.25 -19.36 -7.94
N VAL A 60 -8.12 -19.98 -7.59
CA VAL A 60 -8.02 -21.42 -7.37
C VAL A 60 -8.89 -21.85 -6.18
N SER A 61 -8.86 -21.10 -5.08
CA SER A 61 -9.72 -21.36 -3.92
C SER A 61 -11.21 -21.27 -4.28
N TYR A 62 -11.64 -20.25 -5.02
CA TYR A 62 -13.03 -20.14 -5.45
C TYR A 62 -13.44 -21.27 -6.39
N ALA A 63 -12.58 -21.66 -7.33
CA ALA A 63 -12.86 -22.79 -8.22
C ALA A 63 -13.07 -24.10 -7.45
N LEU A 64 -12.20 -24.38 -6.46
CA LEU A 64 -12.32 -25.58 -5.63
C LEU A 64 -13.61 -25.62 -4.79
N ILE A 65 -14.12 -24.46 -4.39
CA ILE A 65 -15.32 -24.35 -3.55
C ILE A 65 -16.60 -24.38 -4.39
N TYR A 66 -16.66 -23.65 -5.51
CA TYR A 66 -17.94 -23.45 -6.21
C TYR A 66 -18.14 -24.38 -7.39
N VAL A 67 -17.08 -24.82 -8.08
CA VAL A 67 -17.22 -25.73 -9.24
C VAL A 67 -17.89 -27.07 -8.88
N PRO A 68 -17.55 -27.75 -7.76
CA PRO A 68 -18.16 -29.05 -7.46
C PRO A 68 -19.51 -28.98 -6.74
N PHE A 69 -19.85 -27.85 -6.11
CA PHE A 69 -21.00 -27.77 -5.19
C PHE A 69 -22.13 -26.83 -5.64
N ALA A 70 -21.93 -26.01 -6.68
CA ALA A 70 -22.96 -25.09 -7.19
C ALA A 70 -23.43 -25.49 -8.59
N ASP A 71 -24.73 -25.30 -8.85
CA ASP A 71 -25.36 -25.65 -10.13
C ASP A 71 -24.68 -24.93 -11.32
N ASP A 72 -24.35 -23.64 -11.14
CA ASP A 72 -23.57 -22.81 -12.07
C ASP A 72 -22.17 -22.49 -11.51
N GLY A 73 -21.47 -23.51 -11.01
CA GLY A 73 -20.19 -23.35 -10.31
C GLY A 73 -19.11 -22.63 -11.11
N TRP A 74 -19.05 -22.82 -12.43
CA TRP A 74 -18.10 -22.12 -13.30
C TRP A 74 -18.42 -20.65 -13.48
N ALA A 75 -19.69 -20.29 -13.66
CA ALA A 75 -20.11 -18.90 -13.84
C ALA A 75 -19.91 -18.10 -12.55
N THR A 76 -20.30 -18.68 -11.42
CA THR A 76 -20.11 -18.08 -10.08
C THR A 76 -18.63 -17.88 -9.77
N THR A 77 -17.78 -18.86 -10.09
CA THR A 77 -16.33 -18.74 -9.91
C THR A 77 -15.75 -17.63 -10.79
N GLY A 78 -16.15 -17.56 -12.06
CA GLY A 78 -15.70 -16.54 -12.99
C GLY A 78 -16.03 -15.13 -12.52
N ASP A 79 -17.26 -14.90 -12.08
CA ASP A 79 -17.70 -13.61 -11.58
C ASP A 79 -16.99 -13.20 -10.28
N LEU A 80 -16.88 -14.11 -9.30
CA LEU A 80 -16.20 -13.82 -8.04
C LEU A 80 -14.69 -13.58 -8.23
N SER A 81 -14.04 -14.38 -9.08
CA SER A 81 -12.63 -14.21 -9.41
C SER A 81 -12.36 -12.90 -10.14
N LEU A 82 -13.21 -12.52 -11.09
CA LEU A 82 -13.10 -11.25 -11.81
C LEU A 82 -13.22 -10.06 -10.87
N ARG A 83 -14.17 -10.09 -9.93
CA ARG A 83 -14.35 -9.03 -8.92
C ARG A 83 -13.16 -8.91 -7.99
N PHE A 84 -12.69 -10.05 -7.48
CA PHE A 84 -11.52 -10.07 -6.61
C PHE A 84 -10.27 -9.54 -7.34
N ALA A 85 -10.06 -9.95 -8.58
CA ALA A 85 -8.98 -9.45 -9.42
C ALA A 85 -9.12 -7.94 -9.69
N ALA A 86 -10.31 -7.46 -10.05
CA ALA A 86 -10.55 -6.04 -10.31
C ALA A 86 -10.30 -5.19 -9.05
N MET A 87 -10.77 -5.64 -7.89
CA MET A 87 -10.57 -4.97 -6.60
C MET A 87 -9.08 -4.92 -6.21
N THR A 88 -8.40 -6.06 -6.28
CA THR A 88 -6.98 -6.14 -5.90
C THR A 88 -6.10 -5.37 -6.87
N VAL A 89 -6.30 -5.48 -8.19
CA VAL A 89 -5.54 -4.77 -9.22
C VAL A 89 -5.75 -3.27 -9.15
N SER A 90 -6.99 -2.80 -9.08
CA SER A 90 -7.27 -1.35 -8.98
C SER A 90 -6.72 -0.75 -7.68
N GLY A 91 -6.91 -1.43 -6.55
CA GLY A 91 -6.38 -1.02 -5.25
C GLY A 91 -4.86 -0.94 -5.23
N LEU A 92 -4.15 -2.02 -5.58
CA LEU A 92 -2.68 -2.04 -5.56
C LEU A 92 -2.06 -1.09 -6.57
N LEU A 93 -2.66 -0.97 -7.77
CA LEU A 93 -2.15 -0.08 -8.80
C LEU A 93 -2.23 1.38 -8.36
N LEU A 94 -3.39 1.81 -7.86
CA LEU A 94 -3.60 3.18 -7.39
C LEU A 94 -2.73 3.47 -6.16
N LEU A 95 -2.60 2.50 -5.25
CA LEU A 95 -1.69 2.59 -4.11
C LEU A 95 -0.21 2.73 -4.55
N SER A 96 0.17 2.18 -5.70
CA SER A 96 1.52 2.33 -6.26
C SER A 96 1.92 3.78 -6.55
N PHE A 97 0.94 4.65 -6.81
CA PHE A 97 1.13 6.09 -7.02
C PHE A 97 1.28 6.89 -5.73
N VAL A 98 1.02 6.29 -4.57
CA VAL A 98 1.17 6.96 -3.27
C VAL A 98 2.66 7.04 -2.91
N ASN A 99 3.13 8.25 -2.60
CA ASN A 99 4.44 8.47 -1.99
C ASN A 99 4.27 8.57 -0.47
N ALA A 100 4.84 7.61 0.26
CA ALA A 100 4.69 7.54 1.71
C ALA A 100 5.23 8.79 2.43
N ASP A 101 6.32 9.39 1.94
CA ASP A 101 6.88 10.61 2.53
C ASP A 101 5.97 11.82 2.36
N ASP A 102 5.35 11.98 1.18
CA ASP A 102 4.43 13.09 0.92
C ASP A 102 3.12 12.91 1.70
N LEU A 103 2.63 11.68 1.77
CA LEU A 103 1.47 11.33 2.61
C LEU A 103 1.73 11.68 4.07
N MET A 104 2.90 11.30 4.59
CA MET A 104 3.30 11.57 5.97
C MET A 104 3.34 13.07 6.25
N ARG A 105 3.91 13.87 5.34
CA ARG A 105 3.98 15.34 5.46
C ARG A 105 2.60 16.00 5.50
N ASP A 106 1.66 15.59 4.64
CA ASP A 106 0.30 16.13 4.64
C ASP A 106 -0.46 15.71 5.92
N LEU A 107 -0.22 14.48 6.39
CA LEU A 107 -0.89 13.95 7.58
C LEU A 107 -0.45 14.65 8.89
N GLN A 108 0.79 15.14 8.95
CA GLN A 108 1.34 15.84 10.13
C GLN A 108 0.53 17.09 10.51
N LEU A 109 -0.16 17.71 9.55
CA LEU A 109 -0.97 18.91 9.77
C LEU A 109 -2.42 18.60 10.15
N ARG A 110 -2.88 17.36 9.93
CA ARG A 110 -4.29 16.96 10.09
C ARG A 110 -4.55 16.02 11.26
N ILE A 111 -3.53 15.27 11.67
CA ILE A 111 -3.58 14.24 12.71
C ILE A 111 -2.55 14.57 13.80
N PRO A 112 -2.77 14.16 15.07
CA PRO A 112 -1.77 14.32 16.13
C PRO A 112 -0.38 13.87 15.68
N ALA A 113 0.57 14.81 15.69
CA ALA A 113 1.93 14.58 15.22
C ALA A 113 2.65 13.37 15.85
N PRO A 114 2.40 12.97 17.12
CA PRO A 114 3.01 11.75 17.69
C PRO A 114 2.66 10.48 16.90
N LEU A 115 1.41 10.33 16.45
CA LEU A 115 0.98 9.18 15.66
C LEU A 115 1.66 9.16 14.30
N VAL A 116 1.67 10.32 13.64
CA VAL A 116 2.28 10.50 12.33
C VAL A 116 3.79 10.23 12.41
N TYR A 117 4.46 10.73 13.46
CA TYR A 117 5.87 10.44 13.71
C TYR A 117 6.14 8.96 13.96
N MET A 118 5.29 8.27 14.75
CA MET A 118 5.45 6.85 15.04
C MET A 118 5.34 6.01 13.76
N VAL A 119 4.28 6.21 12.97
CA VAL A 119 4.07 5.50 11.71
C VAL A 119 5.17 5.84 10.70
N GLY A 120 5.51 7.12 10.54
CA GLY A 120 6.57 7.57 9.65
C GLY A 120 7.94 7.01 10.03
N SER A 121 8.22 6.87 11.33
CA SER A 121 9.46 6.24 11.81
C SER A 121 9.51 4.78 11.41
N VAL A 122 8.44 4.00 11.60
CA VAL A 122 8.38 2.59 11.18
C VAL A 122 8.60 2.45 9.67
N VAL A 123 7.89 3.25 8.86
CA VAL A 123 8.01 3.23 7.39
C VAL A 123 9.44 3.53 6.94
N ARG A 124 10.11 4.50 7.58
CA ARG A 124 11.50 4.88 7.26
C ARG A 124 12.54 3.92 7.82
N LEU A 125 12.26 3.25 8.94
CA LEU A 125 13.14 2.26 9.54
C LEU A 125 13.23 1.00 8.67
N LEU A 126 12.16 0.66 7.95
CA LEU A 126 12.11 -0.55 7.12
C LEU A 126 13.23 -0.62 6.06
N PRO A 127 13.46 0.37 5.17
CA PRO A 127 14.54 0.31 4.19
C PRO A 127 15.93 0.28 4.85
N MET A 128 16.10 0.93 6.01
CA MET A 128 17.36 0.89 6.77
C MET A 128 17.62 -0.49 7.36
N ALA A 129 16.60 -1.12 7.94
CA ALA A 129 16.68 -2.48 8.45
C ALA A 129 16.99 -3.48 7.33
N GLN A 130 16.37 -3.34 6.15
CA GLN A 130 16.66 -4.16 4.98
C GLN A 130 18.10 -4.01 4.50
N HIS A 131 18.64 -2.78 4.47
CA HIS A 131 20.02 -2.56 4.06
C HIS A 131 21.00 -3.21 5.04
N ARG A 132 20.80 -3.00 6.35
CA ARG A 132 21.60 -3.63 7.40
C ARG A 132 21.54 -5.15 7.39
N TRP A 133 20.34 -5.71 7.20
CA TRP A 133 20.17 -7.14 7.07
C TRP A 133 21.02 -7.72 5.94
N ARG A 134 21.02 -7.07 4.77
CA ARG A 134 21.86 -7.49 3.63
C ARG A 134 23.35 -7.42 3.97
N THR A 135 23.81 -6.35 4.61
CA THR A 135 25.20 -6.21 5.05
C THR A 135 25.60 -7.29 6.04
N ILE A 136 24.79 -7.54 7.08
CA ILE A 136 25.06 -8.59 8.08
C ILE A 136 25.13 -9.96 7.39
N ARG A 137 24.19 -10.25 6.49
CA ARG A 137 24.17 -11.52 5.74
C ARG A 137 25.41 -11.67 4.85
N GLN A 138 25.84 -10.60 4.17
CA GLN A 138 27.07 -10.62 3.37
C GLN A 138 28.31 -10.92 4.24
N VAL A 139 28.40 -10.33 5.43
CA VAL A 139 29.50 -10.59 6.38
C VAL A 139 29.45 -12.03 6.92
N GLN A 140 28.26 -12.59 7.18
CA GLN A 140 28.15 -13.98 7.60
C GLN A 140 28.54 -14.96 6.49
N LEU A 141 28.14 -14.68 5.24
CA LEU A 141 28.52 -15.48 4.08
C LEU A 141 30.05 -15.45 3.86
N SER A 142 30.71 -14.29 4.03
CA SER A 142 32.17 -14.21 3.92
C SER A 142 32.91 -14.94 5.06
N ARG A 143 32.24 -15.23 6.17
CA ARG A 143 32.76 -16.05 7.28
C ARG A 143 32.52 -17.56 7.06
N GLY A 144 32.00 -17.95 5.90
CA GLY A 144 31.69 -19.34 5.58
C GLY A 144 30.42 -19.89 6.23
N VAL A 145 29.56 -19.02 6.79
CA VAL A 145 28.28 -19.47 7.35
C VAL A 145 27.33 -19.84 6.20
N PRO A 146 26.78 -21.06 6.16
CA PRO A 146 25.86 -21.47 5.09
C PRO A 146 24.53 -20.71 5.17
N ASP A 147 23.89 -20.41 4.03
CA ASP A 147 22.58 -19.73 3.97
C ASP A 147 21.44 -20.66 4.39
N SER A 148 21.39 -20.95 5.70
CA SER A 148 20.38 -21.78 6.34
C SER A 148 19.40 -20.93 7.14
N TRP A 149 18.24 -21.48 7.48
CA TRP A 149 17.27 -20.82 8.37
C TRP A 149 17.91 -20.41 9.71
N ARG A 150 18.75 -21.27 10.29
CA ARG A 150 19.49 -20.98 11.53
C ARG A 150 20.43 -19.78 11.38
N ALA A 151 21.13 -19.67 10.26
CA ALA A 151 21.99 -18.52 9.97
C ALA A 151 21.18 -17.22 9.81
N ARG A 152 20.00 -17.29 9.19
CA ARG A 152 19.11 -16.13 9.12
C ARG A 152 18.63 -15.71 10.51
N THR A 153 18.27 -16.64 11.38
CA THR A 153 17.87 -16.30 12.76
C THR A 153 19.03 -15.69 13.57
N SER A 154 20.28 -16.09 13.33
CA SER A 154 21.44 -15.50 14.01
C SER A 154 21.73 -14.06 13.57
N CYS A 155 21.19 -13.61 12.43
CA CYS A 155 21.26 -12.22 11.99
C CYS A 155 20.30 -11.28 12.75
N VAL A 156 19.31 -11.82 13.47
CA VAL A 156 18.26 -11.01 14.13
C VAL A 156 18.83 -10.19 15.27
N LEU A 157 19.58 -10.83 16.18
CA LEU A 157 20.19 -10.15 17.33
C LEU A 157 21.10 -8.97 16.91
N PRO A 158 22.09 -9.13 16.00
CA PRO A 158 22.92 -8.00 15.56
C PRO A 158 22.13 -6.93 14.81
N LEU A 159 21.05 -7.30 14.10
CA LEU A 159 20.15 -6.33 13.49
C LEU A 159 19.44 -5.49 14.54
N VAL A 160 18.85 -6.12 15.57
CA VAL A 160 18.12 -5.42 16.64
C VAL A 160 19.07 -4.52 17.42
N VAL A 161 20.21 -5.05 17.87
CA VAL A 161 21.22 -4.28 18.60
C VAL A 161 21.70 -3.09 17.76
N GLY A 162 22.01 -3.32 16.48
CA GLY A 162 22.40 -2.25 15.57
C GLY A 162 21.34 -1.16 15.44
N LEU A 163 20.06 -1.53 15.25
CA LEU A 163 18.97 -0.57 15.11
C LEU A 163 18.73 0.23 16.40
N VAL A 164 18.87 -0.38 17.58
CA VAL A 164 18.76 0.30 18.87
C VAL A 164 19.90 1.32 19.05
N VAL A 165 21.13 0.93 18.72
CA VAL A 165 22.29 1.83 18.79
C VAL A 165 22.11 3.03 17.84
N ASP A 166 21.66 2.78 16.61
CA ASP A 166 21.36 3.83 15.64
C ASP A 166 20.26 4.79 16.10
N ALA A 167 19.17 4.23 16.64
CA ALA A 167 18.05 5.00 17.15
C ALA A 167 18.52 5.90 18.31
N GLY A 168 19.32 5.37 19.24
CA GLY A 168 19.90 6.14 20.33
C GLY A 168 20.82 7.27 19.85
N ASN A 169 21.68 6.99 18.86
CA ASN A 169 22.58 7.97 18.27
C ASN A 169 21.83 9.09 17.53
N ARG A 170 20.73 8.79 16.86
CA ARG A 170 19.90 9.80 16.18
C ARG A 170 18.95 10.55 17.10
N ALA A 171 18.46 9.93 18.17
CA ALA A 171 17.54 10.56 19.09
C ALA A 171 18.19 11.74 19.84
N ARG A 172 19.47 11.63 20.22
CA ARG A 172 20.18 12.66 21.01
C ARG A 172 20.19 14.05 20.34
N PRO A 173 20.60 14.20 19.06
CA PRO A 173 20.49 15.49 18.37
C PRO A 173 19.04 15.96 18.17
N LEU A 174 18.11 15.03 17.92
CA LEU A 174 16.70 15.34 17.68
C LEU A 174 15.99 15.84 18.96
N GLN A 175 16.40 15.37 20.14
CA GLN A 175 15.91 15.88 21.41
C GLN A 175 16.37 17.32 21.68
N ARG A 176 17.62 17.64 21.31
CA ARG A 176 18.18 19.00 21.47
C ARG A 176 17.51 20.05 20.57
N THR A 177 16.82 19.62 19.53
CA THR A 177 16.12 20.50 18.58
C THR A 177 14.66 20.74 18.94
N GLY A 178 14.18 20.25 20.09
CA GLY A 178 12.82 20.51 20.57
C GLY A 178 11.72 19.80 19.78
N ILE A 179 12.06 18.81 18.93
CA ILE A 179 11.09 18.11 18.04
C ILE A 179 9.97 17.39 18.83
N GLY A 180 10.25 17.04 20.09
CA GLY A 180 9.31 16.41 21.02
C GLY A 180 8.42 17.38 21.80
N GLU A 181 8.68 18.70 21.73
CA GLU A 181 7.91 19.70 22.48
C GLU A 181 6.53 19.94 21.84
N THR A 182 5.58 20.32 22.68
CA THR A 182 4.23 20.69 22.26
C THR A 182 4.21 22.14 21.79
N GLY A 183 3.74 22.39 20.56
CA GLY A 183 3.72 23.73 19.97
C GLY A 183 3.17 23.74 18.54
N THR A 184 2.96 24.93 17.97
CA THR A 184 2.52 25.11 16.58
C THR A 184 3.58 24.59 15.62
N ARG A 185 3.26 23.52 14.88
CA ARG A 185 4.19 22.86 13.95
C ARG A 185 4.06 23.44 12.54
N THR A 186 5.19 23.68 11.91
CA THR A 186 5.29 24.10 10.50
C THR A 186 6.00 23.03 9.69
N VAL A 187 5.57 22.82 8.45
CA VAL A 187 6.20 21.86 7.53
C VAL A 187 7.19 22.62 6.63
N LEU A 188 8.45 22.17 6.63
CA LEU A 188 9.54 22.81 5.85
C LEU A 188 9.28 22.78 4.33
N VAL A 189 8.70 21.69 3.83
CA VAL A 189 8.36 21.52 2.41
C VAL A 189 6.87 21.15 2.32
N PRO A 190 5.98 22.13 2.11
CA PRO A 190 4.55 21.87 2.00
C PRO A 190 4.25 21.06 0.73
N VAL A 191 3.34 20.10 0.85
CA VAL A 191 2.83 19.34 -0.30
C VAL A 191 1.76 20.18 -1.00
N ALA A 192 1.94 20.46 -2.28
CA ALA A 192 0.95 21.21 -3.05
C ALA A 192 -0.37 20.43 -3.16
N ASP A 193 -1.46 21.00 -2.64
CA ASP A 193 -2.84 20.50 -2.81
C ASP A 193 -3.64 21.49 -3.67
N PRO A 194 -3.55 21.40 -5.01
CA PRO A 194 -4.27 22.31 -5.90
C PRO A 194 -5.79 22.11 -5.76
N PRO A 195 -6.61 23.17 -5.91
CA PRO A 195 -8.04 23.12 -5.67
C PRO A 195 -8.76 22.09 -6.57
N VAL A 196 -8.27 21.89 -7.79
CA VAL A 196 -8.79 20.88 -8.73
C VAL A 196 -8.68 19.46 -8.15
N GLN A 197 -7.58 19.14 -7.48
CA GLN A 197 -7.39 17.83 -6.84
C GLN A 197 -8.32 17.65 -5.63
N ARG A 198 -8.54 18.73 -4.87
CA ARG A 198 -9.46 18.73 -3.72
C ARG A 198 -10.91 18.50 -4.16
N ILE A 199 -11.36 19.19 -5.21
CA ILE A 199 -12.70 19.03 -5.78
C ILE A 199 -12.86 17.62 -6.37
N GLY A 200 -11.87 17.16 -7.15
CA GLY A 200 -11.89 15.81 -7.72
C GLY A 200 -11.99 14.71 -6.66
N ARG A 201 -11.30 14.86 -5.52
CA ARG A 201 -11.39 13.92 -4.40
C ARG A 201 -12.80 13.85 -3.80
N TRP A 202 -13.43 15.00 -3.58
CA TRP A 202 -14.81 15.03 -3.08
C TRP A 202 -15.80 14.45 -4.10
N LEU A 203 -15.63 14.75 -5.39
CA LEU A 203 -16.45 14.15 -6.45
C LEU A 203 -16.31 12.63 -6.49
N LEU A 204 -15.09 12.09 -6.35
CA LEU A 204 -14.87 10.64 -6.29
C LEU A 204 -15.58 10.01 -5.08
N ILE A 205 -15.51 10.64 -3.91
CA ILE A 205 -16.20 10.15 -2.71
C ILE A 205 -17.71 10.16 -2.93
N VAL A 206 -18.27 11.29 -3.39
CA VAL A 206 -19.72 11.41 -3.66
C VAL A 206 -20.17 10.39 -4.70
N ALA A 207 -19.43 10.24 -5.80
CA ALA A 207 -19.73 9.25 -6.83
C ALA A 207 -19.68 7.81 -6.29
N SER A 208 -18.70 7.49 -5.44
CA SER A 208 -18.59 6.17 -4.81
C SER A 208 -19.74 5.87 -3.85
N VAL A 209 -20.16 6.86 -3.06
CA VAL A 209 -21.30 6.75 -2.15
C VAL A 209 -22.60 6.61 -2.94
N LEU A 210 -22.78 7.41 -4.00
CA LEU A 210 -23.96 7.33 -4.85
C LEU A 210 -24.06 5.97 -5.55
N ALA A 211 -22.95 5.48 -6.11
CA ALA A 211 -22.89 4.14 -6.70
C ALA A 211 -23.22 3.06 -5.68
N ALA A 212 -22.73 3.19 -4.44
CA ALA A 212 -23.03 2.25 -3.38
C ALA A 212 -24.51 2.26 -2.98
N VAL A 213 -25.13 3.44 -2.86
CA VAL A 213 -26.56 3.56 -2.54
C VAL A 213 -27.42 2.99 -3.66
N LEU A 214 -27.12 3.33 -4.92
CA LEU A 214 -27.87 2.85 -6.08
C LEU A 214 -27.81 1.32 -6.27
N ALA A 215 -26.72 0.68 -5.85
CA ALA A 215 -26.58 -0.77 -5.92
C ALA A 215 -27.21 -1.52 -4.74
N VAL A 216 -27.55 -0.81 -3.66
CA VAL A 216 -28.25 -1.37 -2.48
C VAL A 216 -29.76 -1.18 -2.58
N MET A 217 -30.23 -0.16 -3.31
CA MET A 217 -31.65 0.09 -3.59
C MET A 217 -32.18 -0.79 -4.72
#